data_AF-A0A4Y3RND7-F1
#
_entry.id   AF-A0A4Y3RND7-F1
#
_cell.length_a   1.000
_cell.length_b   1.000
_cell.length_c   1.000
_cell.angle_alpha   90.00
_cell.angle_beta   90.00
_cell.angle_gamma   90.00
#
_symmetry.space_group_name_H-M   'P 1'
#
loop_
_entity.id
_entity.type
_entity.pdbx_description
1 polymer ?
#
loop_
_entity_poly.entity_id
_entity_poly.type
_entity_poly.pdbx_seq_one_letter_code
_entity_poly.pdbx_strand_id
1 'polypeptide(L)'
;MSSIATGTYAFACSTNNNRPCGGARGMFCNHIRTLVAEAVLQYGAERVARYLKAETPGQEPDASALVSVMTATRPAQGDTSAAAPVFSRFLRHLAYLEREPVTTPLPEMQWFPPTRAVA
;
A
#
# COMPACT_ATOMS: atom_id res chain seq x y z
N MET A 1 1.85 -1.42 0.20
CA MET A 1 1.36 -0.26 -0.55
C MET A 1 1.06 -0.64 -2.01
N SER A 2 -0.03 -0.11 -2.58
CA SER A 2 -0.41 -0.25 -3.99
C SER A 2 -0.31 1.12 -4.67
N SER A 3 0.18 1.19 -5.91
CA SER A 3 0.35 2.46 -6.64
C SER A 3 0.30 2.27 -8.16
N ILE A 4 -0.04 3.35 -8.86
CA ILE A 4 -0.04 3.48 -10.32
C ILE A 4 0.71 4.77 -10.67
N ALA A 5 1.68 4.69 -11.57
CA ALA A 5 2.38 5.86 -12.09
C ALA A 5 1.53 6.60 -13.13
N THR A 6 1.46 7.92 -13.04
CA THR A 6 0.72 8.76 -13.99
C THR A 6 1.29 8.63 -15.41
N GLY A 7 0.41 8.51 -16.41
CA GLY A 7 0.74 8.49 -17.84
C GLY A 7 1.33 7.18 -18.37
N THR A 8 2.23 6.52 -17.61
CA THR A 8 2.78 5.20 -18.00
C THR A 8 1.96 4.04 -17.45
N TYR A 9 1.16 4.30 -16.41
CA TYR A 9 0.36 3.34 -15.66
C TYR A 9 1.16 2.19 -15.05
N ALA A 10 2.49 2.35 -14.96
CA ALA A 10 3.36 1.37 -14.32
C ALA A 10 2.89 1.14 -12.88
N PHE A 11 2.74 -0.12 -12.49
CA PHE A 11 2.04 -0.46 -11.25
C PHE A 11 2.89 -1.27 -10.30
N ALA A 12 2.70 -1.03 -9.01
CA ALA A 12 3.29 -1.83 -7.93
C ALA A 12 2.24 -2.15 -6.87
N CYS A 13 2.25 -3.38 -6.36
CA CYS A 13 1.35 -3.82 -5.30
C CYS A 13 2.07 -4.76 -4.34
N SER A 14 2.32 -4.28 -3.12
CA SER A 14 2.95 -5.03 -2.02
C SER A 14 2.08 -4.90 -0.77
N THR A 15 1.11 -5.79 -0.55
CA THR A 15 0.17 -5.65 0.58
C THR A 15 0.59 -6.41 1.85
N ASN A 16 1.66 -7.23 1.81
CA ASN A 16 2.18 -7.96 2.97
C ASN A 16 3.65 -8.39 2.76
N ASN A 17 4.59 -7.92 3.61
CA ASN A 17 5.99 -8.37 3.69
C ASN A 17 6.75 -8.47 2.35
N ASN A 18 6.63 -7.46 1.48
CA ASN A 18 7.21 -7.47 0.13
C ASN A 18 6.77 -8.64 -0.77
N ARG A 19 5.76 -9.42 -0.36
CA ARG A 19 5.21 -10.50 -1.18
C ARG A 19 4.45 -9.87 -2.36
N PRO A 20 4.78 -10.23 -3.60
CA PRO A 20 4.01 -9.77 -4.75
C PRO A 20 2.58 -10.26 -4.61
N CYS A 21 1.62 -9.38 -4.89
CA CYS A 21 0.21 -9.75 -4.86
C CYS A 21 -0.04 -10.89 -5.85
N GLY A 22 -0.73 -11.95 -5.42
CA GLY A 22 -0.98 -13.12 -6.27
C GLY A 22 -1.72 -12.82 -7.58
N GLY A 23 -2.46 -11.70 -7.64
CA GLY A 23 -3.13 -11.21 -8.85
C GLY A 23 -2.29 -10.26 -9.70
N ALA A 24 -1.09 -9.87 -9.27
CA ALA A 24 -0.18 -8.98 -10.00
C ALA A 24 0.74 -9.77 -10.97
N ARG A 25 0.23 -10.81 -11.63
CA ARG A 25 0.99 -11.59 -12.63
C ARG A 25 0.99 -10.88 -13.98
N GLY A 26 1.59 -9.69 -14.03
CA GLY A 26 1.64 -8.86 -15.25
C GLY A 26 0.35 -8.08 -15.56
N MET A 27 -0.56 -7.95 -14.59
CA MET A 27 -1.79 -7.18 -14.72
C MET A 27 -2.17 -6.50 -13.40
N PHE A 28 -3.05 -5.51 -13.45
CA PHE A 28 -3.65 -4.91 -12.26
C PHE A 28 -4.42 -5.95 -11.43
N CYS A 29 -3.94 -6.17 -10.21
CA CYS A 29 -4.60 -7.03 -9.23
C CYS A 29 -5.85 -6.36 -8.64
N ASN A 30 -6.63 -7.12 -7.87
CA ASN A 30 -7.84 -6.59 -7.23
C ASN A 30 -7.55 -5.40 -6.30
N HIS A 31 -6.41 -5.37 -5.59
CA HIS A 31 -6.07 -4.20 -4.77
C HIS A 31 -5.88 -2.92 -5.59
N ILE A 32 -5.31 -3.02 -6.78
CA ILE A 32 -5.14 -1.87 -7.69
C ILE A 32 -6.51 -1.44 -8.25
N ARG A 33 -7.39 -2.40 -8.58
CA ARG A 33 -8.75 -2.10 -9.03
C ARG A 33 -9.57 -1.41 -7.94
N THR A 34 -9.49 -1.91 -6.70
CA THR A 34 -10.12 -1.28 -5.53
C THR A 34 -9.53 0.11 -5.28
N LEU A 35 -8.20 0.29 -5.39
CA LEU A 35 -7.56 1.60 -5.26
C LEU A 35 -8.16 2.63 -6.25
N VAL A 36 -8.36 2.24 -7.51
CA VAL A 36 -8.97 3.13 -8.52
C VAL A 36 -10.43 3.42 -8.18
N ALA A 37 -11.19 2.40 -7.75
CA ALA A 37 -12.58 2.58 -7.34
C ALA A 37 -12.70 3.56 -6.16
N GLU A 38 -11.86 3.42 -5.13
CA GLU A 38 -11.83 4.33 -3.99
C GLU A 38 -11.40 5.75 -4.40
N ALA A 39 -10.39 5.89 -5.26
CA ALA A 39 -9.99 7.20 -5.74
C ALA A 39 -11.12 7.90 -6.50
N VAL A 40 -11.86 7.19 -7.33
CA VAL A 40 -13.04 7.71 -8.05
C VAL A 40 -14.14 8.10 -7.07
N LEU A 41 -14.42 7.27 -6.06
CA LEU A 41 -15.43 7.53 -5.04
C LEU A 41 -15.09 8.78 -4.21
N GLN A 42 -13.82 8.98 -3.86
CA GLN A 42 -13.38 10.08 -3.02
C GLN A 42 -13.16 11.40 -3.78
N TYR A 43 -12.67 11.32 -5.03
CA TYR A 43 -12.20 12.50 -5.77
C TYR A 43 -12.98 12.81 -7.03
N GLY A 44 -13.89 11.92 -7.45
CA GLY A 44 -14.63 12.01 -8.70
C GLY A 44 -13.85 11.49 -9.90
N ALA A 45 -14.55 10.84 -10.82
CA ALA A 45 -13.92 10.13 -11.92
C ALA A 45 -13.16 11.04 -12.90
N GLU A 46 -13.70 12.21 -13.25
CA GLU A 46 -13.03 13.16 -14.14
C GLU A 46 -11.68 13.63 -13.60
N ARG A 47 -11.62 13.93 -12.30
CA ARG A 47 -10.39 14.41 -11.65
C ARG A 47 -9.33 13.31 -11.66
N VAL A 48 -9.73 12.07 -11.37
CA VAL A 48 -8.84 10.92 -11.41
C VAL A 48 -8.37 10.64 -12.84
N ALA A 49 -9.28 10.68 -13.83
CA ALA A 49 -8.96 10.51 -15.25
C ALA A 49 -7.90 11.51 -15.71
N ARG A 50 -8.13 12.80 -15.44
CA ARG A 50 -7.20 13.90 -15.78
C ARG A 50 -5.86 13.74 -15.07
N TYR A 51 -5.87 13.39 -13.79
CA TYR A 51 -4.64 13.19 -13.02
C TYR A 51 -3.81 12.02 -13.56
N LEU A 52 -4.46 10.91 -13.93
CA LEU A 52 -3.79 9.74 -14.48
C LEU A 52 -3.40 9.90 -15.94
N LYS A 53 -3.97 10.90 -16.65
CA LYS A 53 -3.90 11.09 -18.11
C LYS A 53 -4.59 9.97 -18.90
N ALA A 54 -5.62 9.37 -18.30
CA ALA A 54 -6.41 8.31 -18.91
C ALA A 54 -7.60 8.92 -19.67
N GLU A 55 -7.54 8.86 -21.00
CA GLU A 55 -8.62 9.35 -21.87
C GLU A 55 -9.67 8.25 -22.07
N THR A 56 -10.93 8.55 -21.74
CA THR A 56 -12.09 7.67 -21.97
C THR A 56 -12.96 8.25 -23.09
N PRO A 57 -12.58 8.10 -24.37
CA PRO A 57 -13.30 8.75 -25.47
C PRO A 57 -14.74 8.23 -25.58
N GLY A 58 -15.71 9.15 -25.56
CA GLY A 58 -17.12 8.85 -25.80
C GLY A 58 -17.88 8.22 -24.62
N GLN A 59 -17.27 8.16 -23.43
CA GLN A 59 -17.93 7.70 -22.20
C GLN A 59 -17.59 8.61 -21.02
N GLU A 60 -18.58 8.87 -20.17
CA GLU A 60 -18.33 9.42 -18.84
C GLU A 60 -17.32 8.53 -18.11
N PRO A 61 -16.22 9.08 -17.56
CA PRO A 61 -15.21 8.28 -16.90
C PRO A 61 -15.84 7.62 -15.66
N ASP A 62 -15.57 6.34 -15.48
CA ASP A 62 -15.83 5.60 -14.25
C ASP A 62 -14.61 4.72 -13.90
N ALA A 63 -14.62 4.09 -12.73
CA ALA A 63 -13.50 3.25 -12.29
C ALA A 63 -13.19 2.09 -13.27
N SER A 64 -14.21 1.53 -13.90
CA SER A 64 -14.08 0.39 -14.83
C SER A 64 -13.45 0.84 -16.15
N ALA A 65 -13.94 1.94 -16.73
CA ALA A 65 -13.43 2.56 -17.93
C ALA A 65 -11.97 2.97 -17.75
N LEU A 66 -11.63 3.58 -16.60
CA LEU A 66 -10.24 3.93 -16.27
C LEU A 66 -9.34 2.70 -16.19
N VAL A 67 -9.75 1.66 -15.47
CA VAL A 67 -8.99 0.40 -15.40
C VAL A 67 -8.80 -0.21 -16.79
N SER A 68 -9.83 -0.19 -17.63
CA SER A 68 -9.81 -0.73 -19.00
C SER A 68 -8.81 0.00 -19.89
N VAL A 69 -8.90 1.34 -19.96
CA VAL A 69 -8.01 2.18 -20.77
C VAL A 69 -6.56 2.01 -20.33
N MET A 70 -6.29 2.06 -19.02
CA MET A 70 -4.94 1.85 -18.49
C MET A 70 -4.43 0.43 -18.76
N THR A 71 -5.28 -0.59 -18.67
CA THR A 71 -4.91 -1.98 -18.96
C THR A 71 -4.56 -2.17 -20.44
N ALA A 72 -5.26 -1.49 -21.34
CA ALA A 72 -5.05 -1.58 -22.78
C ALA A 72 -3.65 -1.12 -23.21
N THR A 73 -2.99 -0.25 -22.43
CA THR A 73 -1.61 0.17 -22.70
C THR A 73 -0.56 -0.88 -22.34
N ARG A 74 -0.97 -2.02 -21.77
CA ARG A 74 -0.09 -3.10 -21.26
C ARG A 74 1.01 -2.54 -20.34
N PRO A 75 0.62 -1.90 -19.22
CA PRO A 75 1.58 -1.24 -18.36
C PRO A 75 2.58 -2.23 -17.76
N ALA A 76 3.82 -1.78 -17.64
CA ALA A 76 4.86 -2.57 -16.99
C ALA A 76 4.60 -2.68 -15.48
N GLN A 77 5.00 -3.79 -14.89
CA GLN A 77 5.12 -3.87 -13.44
C GLN A 77 6.28 -2.99 -13.00
N GLY A 78 5.99 -1.98 -12.20
CA GLY A 78 6.96 -1.04 -11.65
C GLY A 78 7.71 -1.59 -10.43
N ASP A 79 8.56 -0.75 -9.86
CA ASP A 79 9.38 -1.11 -8.71
C ASP A 79 8.54 -1.31 -7.44
N THR A 80 8.68 -2.48 -6.81
CA THR A 80 8.02 -2.84 -5.55
C THR A 80 8.81 -2.40 -4.32
N SER A 81 10.00 -1.82 -4.49
CA SER A 81 10.92 -1.41 -3.41
C SER A 81 10.47 -0.16 -2.63
N ALA A 82 9.54 0.63 -3.18
CA ALA A 82 9.11 1.92 -2.62
C ALA A 82 8.52 1.87 -1.19
N ALA A 83 8.19 0.67 -0.68
CA ALA A 83 7.71 0.48 0.69
C ALA A 83 8.82 0.50 1.76
N ALA A 84 10.09 0.29 1.39
CA ALA A 84 11.19 0.18 2.34
C ALA A 84 11.53 1.47 3.12
N PRO A 85 11.54 2.67 2.50
CA PRO A 85 12.01 3.89 3.19
C PRO A 85 11.12 4.33 4.35
N VAL A 86 9.80 4.14 4.24
CA VAL A 86 8.83 4.51 5.30
C VAL A 86 9.00 3.60 6.52
N PHE A 87 9.16 2.30 6.29
CA PHE A 87 9.42 1.34 7.36
C PHE A 87 10.77 1.60 8.04
N SER A 88 11.84 1.88 7.28
CA SER A 88 13.15 2.23 7.84
C SER A 88 13.12 3.53 8.65
N ARG A 89 12.33 4.53 8.23
CA ARG A 89 12.14 5.76 9.00
C ARG A 89 11.38 5.47 10.29
N PHE A 90 10.34 4.64 10.26
CA PHE A 90 9.62 4.22 11.46
C PHE A 90 10.53 3.49 12.45
N LEU A 91 11.33 2.52 12.00
CA LEU A 91 12.31 1.83 12.85
C LEU A 91 13.30 2.79 13.51
N ARG A 92 13.73 3.83 12.77
CA ARG A 92 14.59 4.88 13.31
C ARG A 92 13.90 5.72 14.40
N HIS A 93 12.58 5.89 14.32
CA HIS A 93 11.84 6.57 15.37
C HIS A 93 11.63 5.67 16.59
N LEU A 94 11.45 4.36 16.40
CA LEU A 94 11.41 3.40 17.51
C LEU A 94 12.71 3.39 18.33
N ALA A 95 13.86 3.59 17.70
CA ALA A 95 15.14 3.73 18.40
C ALA A 95 15.16 4.90 19.40
N TYR A 96 14.37 5.96 19.18
CA TYR A 96 14.24 7.05 20.17
C TYR A 96 13.36 6.67 21.37
N LEU A 97 12.52 5.65 21.23
CA LEU A 97 11.68 5.12 22.29
C LEU A 97 12.34 3.94 23.01
N GLU A 98 13.53 3.52 22.56
CA GLU A 98 14.29 2.45 23.16
C GLU A 98 14.77 2.90 24.55
N ARG A 99 14.33 2.16 25.57
CA ARG A 99 14.62 2.40 26.97
C ARG A 99 15.56 1.30 27.43
N GLU A 100 16.53 1.66 28.27
CA GLU A 100 17.38 0.67 28.93
C GLU A 100 16.48 -0.36 29.63
N PRO A 101 16.74 -1.68 29.48
CA PRO A 101 15.96 -2.69 30.17
C PRO A 101 16.04 -2.46 31.68
N VAL A 102 14.87 -2.29 32.32
CA VAL A 102 14.75 -2.11 33.76
C VAL A 102 14.01 -3.30 34.37
N THR A 103 14.51 -3.77 35.52
CA THR A 103 13.89 -4.85 36.30
C THR A 103 12.96 -4.33 37.40
N THR A 104 12.71 -3.02 37.43
CA THR A 104 11.74 -2.43 38.37
C THR A 104 10.36 -3.02 38.10
N PRO A 105 9.65 -3.45 39.15
CA PRO A 105 8.34 -4.05 39.01
C PRO A 105 7.38 -3.05 38.35
N LEU A 106 6.81 -3.43 37.22
CA LEU A 106 5.77 -2.66 36.53
C LEU A 106 4.44 -2.89 37.27
N PRO A 107 3.81 -1.86 37.85
CA PRO A 107 2.55 -2.00 38.59
C PRO A 107 1.45 -2.66 37.76
N GLU A 108 1.44 -2.42 36.45
CA GLU A 108 0.47 -2.97 35.50
C GLU A 108 0.72 -4.44 35.17
N MET A 109 1.89 -4.99 35.50
CA MET A 109 2.16 -6.42 35.35
C MET A 109 1.63 -7.26 36.50
N GLN A 110 1.02 -6.66 37.53
CA GLN A 110 0.42 -7.39 38.67
C GLN A 110 -0.68 -8.39 38.26
N TRP A 111 -1.31 -8.17 37.09
CA TRP A 111 -2.31 -9.08 36.53
C TRP A 111 -1.70 -10.32 35.87
N PHE A 112 -0.40 -10.31 35.55
CA PHE A 112 0.29 -11.47 35.00
C PHE A 112 0.93 -12.28 36.14
N PRO A 113 0.64 -13.58 36.25
CA PRO A 113 1.29 -14.42 37.25
C PRO A 113 2.81 -14.40 36.99
N PRO A 114 3.65 -14.25 38.03
CA PRO A 114 5.09 -14.19 37.85
C PRO A 114 5.57 -15.49 37.20
N THR A 115 6.26 -15.38 36.06
CA THR A 115 6.98 -16.51 35.46
C THR A 115 8.00 -17.00 36.47
N ARG A 116 7.81 -18.23 36.94
CA ARG A 116 8.68 -18.89 37.93
C ARG A 116 10.14 -18.80 37.47
N ALA A 117 11.03 -18.36 38.35
CA ALA A 117 12.47 -18.40 38.10
C ALA A 117 12.88 -19.86 37.79
N VAL A 118 13.54 -20.07 36.65
CA VAL A 118 14.21 -21.33 36.34
C VAL A 118 15.52 -21.34 37.13
N ALA A 119 15.70 -22.39 37.94
CA ALA A 119 16.90 -22.62 38.75
C ALA A 119 18.09 -23.08 37.89
#